data_AF-A0A7W1NMT2-F1
#
_entry.id   AF-A0A7W1NMT2-F1
#
_cell.length_a   1.000
_cell.length_b   1.000
_cell.length_c   1.000
_cell.angle_alpha   90.00
_cell.angle_beta   90.00
_cell.angle_gamma   90.00
#
_symmetry.space_group_name_H-M   'P 1'
#
loop_
_entity.id
_entity.type
_entity.pdbx_description
1 polymer ?
#
loop_
_entity_poly.entity_id
_entity_poly.type
_entity_poly.pdbx_seq_one_letter_code
_entity_poly.pdbx_strand_id
1 'polypeptide(L)' 'MQILSLLLQIFELALLARIILSWFPNVDRSNQIIQFLFDITEPVLKPIRDMLPPGGAFDFSPLIVF' A
#
# COMPACT_ATOMS: atom_id res chain seq x y z
N MET A 1 -6.45 24.10 5.16
CA MET A 1 -7.15 22.82 5.43
C MET A 1 -7.33 21.95 4.18
N GLN A 2 -7.71 22.48 3.01
CA GLN A 2 -7.96 21.68 1.79
C GLN A 2 -6.74 20.90 1.26
N ILE A 3 -5.54 21.48 1.29
CA ILE A 3 -4.32 20.84 0.77
C ILE A 3 -3.99 19.57 1.56
N LEU A 4 -4.14 19.60 2.88
CA LEU A 4 -3.91 18.43 3.73
C LEU A 4 -4.89 17.29 3.38
N SER A 5 -6.17 17.61 3.22
CA SER A 5 -7.18 16.63 2.82
C SER A 5 -6.86 15.99 1.47
N LEU A 6 -6.40 16.79 0.49
CA LEU A 6 -5.99 16.29 -0.81
C LEU A 6 -4.78 15.34 -0.71
N LEU A 7 -3.77 15.70 0.07
CA LEU A 7 -2.59 14.86 0.28
C LEU A 7 -2.95 13.52 0.92
N LEU A 8 -3.85 13.53 1.90
CA LEU A 8 -4.34 12.31 2.53
C LEU A 8 -5.11 11.42 1.54
N GLN A 9 -5.99 11.98 0.72
CA GLN A 9 -6.72 11.22 -0.30
C GLN A 9 -5.78 10.58 -1.33
N ILE A 10 -4.76 11.31 -1.78
CA ILE A 10 -3.73 10.77 -2.70
C ILE A 10 -2.94 9.65 -2.01
N PHE A 11 -2.61 9.82 -0.73
CA PHE A 11 -1.89 8.80 0.03
C PHE A 11 -2.73 7.53 0.27
N GLU A 12 -4.03 7.67 0.54
CA GLU A 12 -4.98 6.56 0.63
C GLU A 12 -5.04 5.78 -0.70
N LEU A 13 -5.10 6.49 -1.83
CA LEU A 13 -5.05 5.87 -3.15
C LEU A 13 -3.72 5.14 -3.39
N ALA A 14 -2.61 5.70 -2.93
CA ALA A 14 -1.29 5.07 -3.02
C ALA A 14 -1.23 3.77 -2.18
N LEU A 15 -1.81 3.76 -0.98
CA LEU A 15 -1.92 2.56 -0.15
C LEU A 15 -2.80 1.49 -0.82
N LEU A 16 -3.91 1.88 -1.43
CA LEU A 16 -4.76 0.95 -2.18
C LEU A 16 -3.99 0.30 -3.34
N ALA A 17 -3.27 1.11 -4.13
CA ALA A 17 -2.42 0.61 -5.19
C ALA A 17 -1.32 -0.33 -4.66
N ARG A 18 -0.70 0.00 -3.52
CA ARG A 18 0.32 -0.81 -2.84
C ARG A 18 -0.20 -2.19 -2.41
N ILE A 19 -1.43 -2.24 -1.90
CA ILE A 19 -2.11 -3.50 -1.54
C ILE A 19 -2.40 -4.33 -2.79
N ILE A 20 -2.96 -3.72 -3.84
CA ILE A 20 -3.24 -4.42 -5.10
C ILE A 20 -1.95 -4.99 -5.69
N LEU A 21 -0.86 -4.21 -5.73
CA LEU A 21 0.44 -4.68 -6.22
C LEU A 21 1.02 -5.82 -5.38
N SER A 22 0.70 -5.88 -4.09
CA SER A 22 1.17 -6.97 -3.22
C SER A 22 0.57 -8.34 -3.59
N TRP A 23 -0.60 -8.35 -4.26
CA TRP A 23 -1.22 -9.57 -4.78
C TRP A 23 -0.52 -10.14 -6.01
N PHE A 24 0.31 -9.33 -6.68
CA PHE A 24 1.08 -9.71 -7.86
C PHE A 24 2.55 -9.89 -7.48
N PRO A 25 2.98 -11.10 -7.05
CA PRO A 25 4.36 -11.33 -6.62
C PRO A 25 5.40 -11.11 -7.72
N ASN A 26 4.97 -11.15 -8.99
CA ASN A 26 5.82 -10.98 -10.18
C ASN A 26 5.85 -9.54 -10.71
N VAL A 27 5.38 -8.56 -9.93
CA VAL A 27 5.45 -7.15 -10.36
C VAL A 27 6.92 -6.70 -10.48
N ASP A 28 7.23 -5.99 -11.55
CA ASP A 28 8.58 -5.47 -11.79
C ASP A 28 8.92 -4.32 -10.82
N ARG A 29 9.62 -4.66 -9.73
CA ARG A 29 10.09 -3.68 -8.73
C ARG A 29 11.24 -2.81 -9.25
N SER A 30 11.77 -3.02 -10.46
CA SER A 30 12.73 -2.09 -11.07
C SER A 30 12.08 -0.83 -11.63
N ASN A 31 10.75 -0.86 -11.83
CA ASN A 31 10.00 0.30 -12.29
C ASN A 31 10.01 1.42 -11.25
N GLN A 32 10.46 2.60 -11.65
CA GLN A 32 10.60 3.77 -10.78
C GLN A 32 9.30 4.21 -10.11
N ILE A 33 8.15 4.05 -10.78
CA ILE A 33 6.84 4.38 -10.23
C ILE A 33 6.46 3.41 -9.11
N ILE A 34 6.77 2.13 -9.31
CA ILE A 34 6.51 1.09 -8.32
C ILE A 34 7.43 1.27 -7.12
N GLN A 35 8.71 1.57 -7.33
CA GLN A 35 9.65 1.88 -6.24
C GLN A 35 9.19 3.09 -5.44
N PHE A 36 8.85 4.18 -6.12
CA PHE A 36 8.34 5.38 -5.47
C PHE A 36 7.10 5.07 -4.62
N LEU A 37 6.15 4.31 -5.15
CA LEU A 37 4.96 3.89 -4.41
C LEU A 37 5.31 3.08 -3.16
N PHE A 38 6.27 2.15 -3.26
CA PHE A 38 6.74 1.36 -2.14
C PHE A 38 7.40 2.28 -1.10
N ASP A 39 8.28 3.18 -1.51
CA ASP A 39 9.04 4.06 -0.62
C ASP A 39 8.16 5.01 0.18
N ILE A 40 7.14 5.61 -0.44
CA ILE A 40 6.24 6.53 0.26
C ILE A 40 5.29 5.80 1.22
N THR A 41 4.93 4.54 0.92
CA THR A 41 3.97 3.76 1.73
C THR A 41 4.64 2.92 2.81
N GLU A 42 5.92 2.56 2.65
CA GLU A 42 6.65 1.67 3.58
C GLU A 42 6.72 2.19 5.02
N PRO A 43 6.94 3.49 5.31
CA PRO A 43 7.00 3.99 6.69
C PRO A 43 5.71 3.73 7.48
N VAL A 44 4.58 3.69 6.79
CA VAL A 44 3.26 3.43 7.40
C VAL A 44 2.96 1.93 7.42
N LEU A 45 3.28 1.21 6.36
CA LEU A 45 2.95 -0.23 6.24
C LEU A 45 3.91 -1.14 7.00
N LYS A 46 5.19 -0.77 7.15
CA LYS A 46 6.20 -1.62 7.82
C LYS A 46 5.84 -1.90 9.29
N PRO A 47 5.51 -0.91 10.14
CA PRO A 47 5.11 -1.19 11.52
C PRO A 47 3.86 -2.07 11.60
N ILE A 48 2.89 -1.87 10.71
CA ILE A 48 1.67 -2.68 10.64
C ILE A 48 2.01 -4.12 10.27
N ARG A 49 2.88 -4.32 9.27
CA ARG A 49 3.35 -5.64 8.85
C ARG A 49 4.11 -6.36 9.96
N ASP A 50 4.94 -5.65 10.71
CA ASP A 50 5.70 -6.22 11.81
C ASP A 50 4.80 -6.65 13.00
N MET A 51 3.60 -6.06 13.12
CA MET A 51 2.58 -6.45 14.11
C MET A 51 1.70 -7.62 13.64
N LEU A 52 1.57 -7.85 12.33
CA LEU A 52 0.74 -8.92 11.77
C LEU A 52 1.55 -10.22 11.63
N PRO A 53 0.98 -11.39 11.97
CA PRO A 53 1.68 -12.66 11.79
C PRO A 53 2.03 -12.88 10.29
N PRO A 54 3.22 -13.43 9.97
CA PRO A 54 3.67 -13.64 8.60
C PRO A 54 2.84 -14.75 7.93
N GLY A 55 1.67 -14.41 7.40
CA GLY A 55 0.75 -15.40 6.83
C GLY A 55 -0.27 -14.91 5.80
N GLY A 56 -0.34 -13.62 5.47
CA GLY A 56 -1.42 -13.08 4.64
C GLY A 56 -0.96 -12.37 3.37
N ALA A 57 -0.37 -13.10 2.41
CA ALA A 57 -0.20 -12.59 1.03
C ALA A 57 -1.54 -12.54 0.26
N PHE A 58 -2.62 -13.09 0.83
CA PHE A 58 -3.99 -12.94 0.38
C PHE A 58 -4.79 -12.28 1.49
N ASP A 59 -4.82 -10.96 1.49
CA ASP A 59 -5.71 -10.22 2.37
C ASP A 59 -6.90 -9.70 1.54
N PHE A 60 -8.04 -10.38 1.70
CA PHE A 60 -9.34 -9.98 1.12
C PHE A 60 -9.95 -8.78 1.84
N SER A 61 -9.16 -8.05 2.63
CA SER A 61 -9.57 -6.84 3.36
C SER A 61 -10.23 -5.76 2.48
N PRO A 62 -9.91 -5.60 1.17
CA PRO A 62 -10.67 -4.68 0.32
C PRO A 62 -12.15 -5.05 0.13
N LEU A 63 -12.54 -6.32 0.29
CA LEU A 63 -13.95 -6.76 0.20
C LEU A 63 -14.77 -6.41 1.46
N ILE A 64 -14.14 -6.08 2.58
CA ILE A 64 -14.83 -5.73 3.83
C ILE A 64 -15.11 -4.22 3.92
N VAL A 65 -14.42 -3.41 3.12
CA VAL A 65 -14.55 -1.95 3.11
C VAL A 65 -15.65 -1.47 2.14
N PHE A 66 -16.14 -2.31 1.23
CA PHE A 66 -17.22 -2.00 0.29
C PHE A 66 -18.57 -2.60 0.70
#